data_AF-A0A812J7K1-F1
#
_entry.id   AF-A0A812J7K1-F1
#
_cell.length_a   1.000
_cell.length_b   1.000
_cell.length_c   1.000
_cell.angle_alpha   90.00
_cell.angle_beta   90.00
_cell.angle_gamma   90.00
#
_symmetry.space_group_name_H-M   'P 1'
#
loop_
_entity.id
_entity.type
_entity.pdbx_description
1 polymer ?
#
loop_
_entity_poly.entity_id
_entity_poly.type
_entity_poly.pdbx_seq_one_letter_code
_entity_poly.pdbx_strand_id
1 'polypeptide(L)'
;MSWVERSFTEVDAELLQGVPLSICLSGWAQHWASSAAENGGKTGTRLSRPTNFFDAFLSHDWETTRWLKLLSLLILFNARAAVVGTVLVSLVLGVLLVHGYLPTSDAIVLVAYGAFIFFLCFWQRVRALLCCSTMLGRHLRHVSATPLKPRTQRYRSCRWSDLKTSYLCVPQKTPNSAEGTTNQVMASVGEPIPRSPRIVFLDKLCIDQEDYAKKEL
;
A
#
# COMPACT_ATOMS: atom_id res chain seq x y z
N MET A 1 -33.19 14.89 -3.57
CA MET A 1 -31.80 14.35 -3.53
C MET A 1 -31.54 13.66 -4.86
N SER A 2 -31.14 14.44 -5.85
CA SER A 2 -30.76 13.98 -7.18
C SER A 2 -29.38 13.34 -7.09
N TRP A 3 -29.29 12.08 -7.50
CA TRP A 3 -28.03 11.38 -7.68
C TRP A 3 -27.18 12.18 -8.67
N VAL A 4 -26.06 12.72 -8.19
CA VAL A 4 -25.00 13.19 -9.08
C VAL A 4 -24.52 11.93 -9.80
N GLU A 5 -24.99 11.73 -11.03
CA GLU A 5 -24.35 10.86 -12.01
C GLU A 5 -22.93 11.39 -12.16
N ARG A 6 -22.03 10.84 -11.33
CA ARG A 6 -20.60 10.94 -11.56
C ARG A 6 -20.36 10.21 -12.86
N SER A 7 -20.34 10.98 -13.95
CA SER A 7 -19.58 10.65 -15.14
C SER A 7 -18.13 10.45 -14.68
N PHE A 8 -17.83 9.25 -14.19
CA PHE A 8 -16.47 8.73 -14.26
C PHE A 8 -16.20 8.67 -15.75
N THR A 9 -15.60 9.74 -16.26
CA THR A 9 -14.96 9.70 -17.56
C THR A 9 -14.15 8.42 -17.58
N GLU A 10 -14.38 7.61 -18.60
CA GLU A 10 -13.73 6.32 -18.78
C GLU A 10 -12.25 6.60 -19.03
N VAL A 11 -11.51 6.80 -17.95
CA VAL A 11 -10.05 6.99 -18.00
C VAL A 11 -9.48 5.63 -18.33
N ASP A 12 -8.77 5.55 -19.45
CA ASP A 12 -8.11 4.33 -19.89
C ASP A 12 -7.38 3.67 -18.73
N ALA A 13 -7.66 2.40 -18.47
CA ALA A 13 -7.07 1.67 -17.36
C ALA A 13 -5.54 1.61 -17.44
N GLU A 14 -4.97 1.80 -18.64
CA GLU A 14 -3.53 1.89 -18.89
C GLU A 14 -2.90 3.20 -18.39
N LEU A 15 -3.67 4.29 -18.33
CA LEU A 15 -3.24 5.57 -17.78
C LEU A 15 -3.23 5.56 -16.24
N LEU A 16 -4.06 4.69 -15.65
CA LEU A 16 -4.17 4.55 -14.20
C LEU A 16 -3.05 3.68 -13.64
N GLN A 17 -1.98 4.34 -13.20
CA GLN A 17 -0.85 3.68 -12.57
C GLN A 17 -0.80 3.98 -11.07
N GLY A 18 -0.59 2.94 -10.27
CA GLY A 18 -0.49 3.02 -8.82
C GLY A 18 0.92 2.73 -8.34
N VAL A 19 1.26 3.28 -7.17
CA VAL A 19 2.49 2.97 -6.43
C VAL A 19 2.11 2.48 -5.03
N PRO A 20 2.65 1.34 -4.57
CA PRO A 20 2.49 0.91 -3.19
C PRO A 20 3.04 1.93 -2.19
N LEU A 21 2.31 2.20 -1.11
CA LEU A 21 2.71 3.16 -0.08
C LEU A 21 4.11 2.87 0.51
N SER A 22 4.48 1.60 0.66
CA SER A 22 5.80 1.19 1.15
C SER A 22 6.94 1.66 0.26
N ILE A 23 6.70 1.76 -1.05
CA ILE A 23 7.67 2.27 -2.02
C ILE A 23 7.73 3.79 -1.91
N CYS A 24 6.59 4.48 -1.80
CA CYS A 24 6.54 5.94 -1.60
C CYS A 24 7.31 6.36 -0.33
N LEU A 25 7.15 5.63 0.77
CA LEU A 25 7.84 5.94 2.02
C LEU A 25 9.26 5.36 2.10
N SER A 26 9.69 4.58 1.11
CA SER A 26 11.04 4.02 1.09
C SER A 26 12.10 5.12 0.93
N GLY A 27 13.24 4.94 1.59
CA GLY A 27 14.32 5.91 1.57
C GLY A 27 13.92 7.32 2.02
N TRP A 28 12.92 7.47 2.91
CA TRP A 28 12.38 8.79 3.31
C TRP A 28 11.94 9.63 2.11
N ALA A 29 11.24 8.96 1.19
CA ALA A 29 10.80 9.53 -0.07
C ALA A 29 11.93 10.09 -0.96
N GLN A 30 13.09 9.43 -0.96
CA GLN A 30 14.21 9.77 -1.84
C GLN A 30 13.81 9.81 -3.32
N HIS A 31 12.81 9.02 -3.74
CA HIS A 31 12.29 9.01 -5.10
C HIS A 31 11.68 10.35 -5.56
N TRP A 32 11.25 11.23 -4.64
CA TRP A 32 10.82 12.60 -4.95
C TRP A 32 11.95 13.63 -4.89
N ALA A 33 13.13 13.24 -4.41
CA ALA A 33 14.27 14.15 -4.27
C ALA A 33 15.03 14.32 -5.58
N SER A 34 15.14 13.23 -6.33
CA SER A 34 15.70 13.24 -7.67
C SER A 34 14.64 13.80 -8.60
N SER A 35 14.79 15.07 -8.99
CA SER A 35 14.02 15.67 -10.07
C SER A 35 14.00 14.70 -11.25
N ALA A 36 12.88 14.01 -11.47
CA ALA A 36 12.71 13.09 -12.59
C ALA A 36 12.96 13.77 -13.95
N ALA A 37 13.00 15.12 -13.95
CA ALA A 37 13.38 15.99 -15.04
C ALA A 37 14.84 15.82 -15.51
N GLU A 38 15.81 15.53 -14.63
CA GLU A 38 17.23 15.60 -15.01
C GLU A 38 17.74 14.30 -15.68
N ASN A 39 17.13 13.16 -15.36
CA ASN A 39 17.53 11.85 -15.89
C ASN A 39 16.53 11.30 -16.92
N GLY A 40 16.26 12.07 -17.97
CA GLY A 40 15.70 11.61 -19.26
C GLY A 40 14.81 10.36 -19.22
N GLY A 41 13.68 10.41 -18.50
CA GLY A 41 12.49 9.55 -18.66
C GLY A 41 12.59 8.04 -18.44
N LYS A 42 13.78 7.42 -18.38
CA LYS A 42 13.91 5.94 -18.46
C LYS A 42 13.80 5.20 -17.12
N THR A 43 13.97 5.87 -15.98
CA THR A 43 13.98 5.20 -14.66
C THR A 43 12.64 5.30 -13.90
N GLY A 44 11.81 6.31 -14.19
CA GLY A 44 10.56 6.58 -13.48
C GLY A 44 9.45 5.55 -13.72
N THR A 45 9.38 4.97 -14.93
CA THR A 45 8.31 4.03 -15.35
C THR A 45 8.39 2.67 -14.66
N ARG A 46 9.44 2.38 -13.88
CA ARG A 46 9.61 1.06 -13.26
C ARG A 46 8.89 0.89 -11.92
N LEU A 47 8.54 1.99 -11.26
CA LEU A 47 7.96 1.97 -9.91
C LEU A 47 6.43 1.89 -9.93
N SER A 48 5.81 2.51 -10.93
CA SER A 48 4.37 2.50 -11.14
C SER A 48 3.95 1.19 -11.81
N ARG A 49 2.78 0.67 -11.42
CA ARG A 49 2.19 -0.52 -12.02
C ARG A 49 0.73 -0.25 -12.37
N PRO A 50 0.23 -0.73 -13.52
CA PRO A 50 -1.19 -0.67 -13.82
C PRO A 50 -1.95 -1.45 -12.75
N THR A 51 -3.01 -0.85 -12.21
CA THR A 51 -3.85 -1.47 -11.20
C THR A 51 -5.28 -0.99 -11.38
N ASN A 52 -6.23 -1.92 -11.32
CA ASN A 52 -7.65 -1.63 -11.53
C ASN A 52 -8.31 -1.01 -10.28
N PHE A 53 -7.60 -0.99 -9.15
CA PHE A 53 -8.12 -0.56 -7.85
C PHE A 53 -7.09 0.23 -7.07
N PHE A 54 -7.60 1.20 -6.31
CA PHE A 54 -6.85 2.12 -5.48
C PHE A 54 -7.58 2.34 -4.16
N ASP A 55 -6.82 2.45 -3.08
CA ASP A 55 -7.37 2.67 -1.74
C ASP A 55 -7.43 4.16 -1.40
N ALA A 56 -6.48 4.94 -1.93
CA ALA A 56 -6.40 6.36 -1.71
C ALA A 56 -5.89 7.09 -2.96
N PHE A 57 -6.42 8.29 -3.13
CA PHE A 57 -6.06 9.20 -4.21
C PHE A 57 -5.30 10.40 -3.65
N LEU A 58 -4.16 10.73 -4.27
CA LEU A 58 -3.37 11.89 -3.89
C LEU A 58 -3.27 12.84 -5.09
N SER A 59 -4.03 13.94 -5.02
CA SER A 59 -3.75 15.13 -5.80
C SER A 59 -2.65 15.90 -5.09
N HIS A 60 -1.54 16.18 -5.77
CA HIS A 60 -0.46 16.95 -5.17
C HIS A 60 0.03 17.99 -6.17
N ASP A 61 0.44 19.14 -5.61
CA ASP A 61 1.11 20.19 -6.35
C ASP A 61 2.62 19.93 -6.40
N TRP A 62 3.20 20.03 -7.59
CA TRP A 62 4.59 19.70 -7.91
C TRP A 62 5.58 20.61 -7.16
N GLU A 63 5.16 21.83 -6.83
CA GLU A 63 5.96 22.81 -6.09
C GLU A 63 6.15 22.42 -4.61
N THR A 64 5.29 21.56 -4.06
CA THR A 64 5.41 21.19 -2.64
C THR A 64 6.72 20.47 -2.36
N THR A 65 7.34 20.81 -1.22
CA THR A 65 8.63 20.20 -0.84
C THR A 65 8.48 18.72 -0.55
N ARG A 66 9.53 17.94 -0.85
CA ARG A 66 9.60 16.49 -0.57
C ARG A 66 9.18 16.14 0.86
N TRP A 67 9.64 16.93 1.83
CA TRP A 67 9.38 16.69 3.25
C TRP A 67 7.91 16.86 3.58
N LEU A 68 7.23 17.83 2.98
CA LEU A 68 5.82 18.06 3.22
C LEU A 68 4.97 16.93 2.64
N LYS A 69 5.33 16.41 1.45
CA LYS A 69 4.70 15.20 0.87
C LYS A 69 4.89 13.99 1.79
N LEU A 70 6.12 13.78 2.27
CA LEU A 70 6.46 12.66 3.15
C LEU A 70 5.69 12.75 4.47
N LEU A 71 5.71 13.92 5.11
CA LEU A 71 5.02 14.14 6.38
C LEU A 71 3.51 13.95 6.22
N SER A 72 2.93 14.44 5.13
CA SER A 72 1.50 14.26 4.82
C SER A 72 1.14 12.77 4.70
N LEU A 73 1.95 11.98 3.99
CA LEU A 73 1.74 10.53 3.91
C LEU A 73 1.88 9.84 5.27
N LEU A 74 2.90 10.20 6.06
CA LEU A 74 3.10 9.60 7.38
C LEU A 74 1.91 9.91 8.30
N ILE A 75 1.42 11.14 8.32
CA ILE A 75 0.24 11.52 9.11
C ILE A 75 -0.99 10.77 8.61
N LEU A 76 -1.30 10.84 7.31
CA LEU A 76 -2.54 10.27 6.77
C LEU A 76 -2.64 8.75 6.96
N PHE A 77 -1.53 8.02 6.76
CA PHE A 77 -1.54 6.56 6.77
C PHE A 77 -1.05 5.92 8.07
N ASN A 78 -0.25 6.63 8.90
CA ASN A 78 0.31 6.06 10.13
C ASN A 78 -0.24 6.70 11.41
N ALA A 79 -0.91 7.85 11.38
CA ALA A 79 -1.36 8.51 12.61
C ALA A 79 -2.28 7.64 13.48
N ARG A 80 -3.24 6.91 12.87
CA ARG A 80 -4.14 6.01 13.63
C ARG A 80 -3.35 4.95 14.39
N ALA A 81 -2.36 4.34 13.75
CA ALA A 81 -1.51 3.35 14.38
C ALA A 81 -0.57 3.96 15.43
N ALA A 82 -0.08 5.19 15.19
CA ALA A 82 0.71 5.93 16.15
C ALA A 82 -0.08 6.20 17.43
N VAL A 83 -1.32 6.70 17.32
CA VAL A 83 -2.20 6.92 18.49
C VAL A 83 -2.44 5.62 19.25
N VAL A 84 -2.83 4.54 18.56
CA VAL A 84 -3.08 3.24 19.22
C VAL A 84 -1.82 2.71 19.89
N GLY A 85 -0.68 2.75 19.21
CA GLY A 85 0.60 2.30 19.74
C GLY A 85 1.03 3.11 20.97
N THR A 86 0.86 4.43 20.94
CA THR A 86 1.16 5.30 22.08
C THR A 86 0.25 5.01 23.26
N VAL A 87 -1.06 4.86 23.06
CA VAL A 87 -1.99 4.50 24.14
C VAL A 87 -1.58 3.18 24.79
N LEU A 88 -1.24 2.17 24.01
CA LEU A 88 -0.77 0.88 24.54
C LEU A 88 0.52 1.03 25.36
N VAL A 89 1.50 1.79 24.87
CA VAL A 89 2.75 2.06 25.61
C VAL A 89 2.45 2.83 26.89
N SER A 90 1.59 3.85 26.86
CA SER A 90 1.20 4.62 28.05
C SER A 90 0.48 3.76 29.10
N LEU A 91 -0.39 2.84 28.68
CA LEU A 91 -1.05 1.89 29.60
C LEU A 91 -0.02 0.99 30.29
N VAL A 92 0.93 0.44 29.52
CA VAL A 92 2.00 -0.39 30.09
C VAL A 92 2.85 0.41 31.09
N LEU A 93 3.26 1.63 30.72
CA LEU A 93 4.02 2.51 31.63
C LEU A 93 3.22 2.85 32.90
N GLY A 94 1.91 3.10 32.78
CA GLY A 94 1.02 3.33 33.92
C GLY A 94 0.96 2.13 34.86
N VAL A 95 0.86 0.91 34.32
CA VAL A 95 0.89 -0.32 35.14
C VAL A 95 2.24 -0.46 35.85
N LEU A 96 3.37 -0.22 35.15
CA LEU A 96 4.70 -0.32 35.76
C LEU A 96 4.91 0.74 36.86
N LEU A 97 4.38 1.95 36.68
CA LEU A 97 4.39 3.01 37.69
C LEU A 97 3.62 2.63 38.95
N VAL A 98 2.41 2.08 38.80
CA VAL A 98 1.58 1.65 39.95
C VAL A 98 2.27 0.54 40.74
N HIS A 99 3.03 -0.32 40.08
CA HIS A 99 3.81 -1.38 40.75
C HIS A 99 5.16 -0.89 41.32
N GLY A 100 5.51 0.38 41.15
CA GLY A 100 6.76 0.94 41.66
C GLY A 100 8.02 0.48 40.92
N TYR A 101 7.89 -0.10 39.72
CA TYR A 101 9.05 -0.49 38.90
C TYR A 101 9.72 0.71 38.22
N LEU A 102 8.99 1.81 38.03
CA LEU A 102 9.47 3.04 37.40
C LEU A 102 9.32 4.22 38.36
N PRO A 103 10.31 5.13 38.45
CA PRO A 103 10.17 6.37 39.19
C PRO A 103 9.33 7.38 38.39
N THR A 104 8.43 8.10 39.08
CA THR A 104 7.68 9.22 38.50
C THR A 104 8.66 10.32 38.09
N SER A 105 8.92 10.44 36.78
CA SER A 105 9.86 11.38 36.20
C SER A 105 9.35 11.85 34.85
N ASP A 106 9.76 13.06 34.43
CA ASP A 106 9.39 13.64 33.13
C ASP A 106 9.87 12.77 31.96
N ALA A 107 10.83 11.88 32.19
CA ALA A 107 11.32 10.91 31.22
C ALA A 107 10.19 10.00 30.69
N ILE A 108 9.18 9.67 31.50
CA ILE A 108 8.06 8.81 31.08
C ILE A 108 7.22 9.49 30.00
N VAL A 109 7.04 10.80 30.11
CA VAL A 109 6.33 11.61 29.12
C VAL A 109 7.12 11.62 27.80
N LEU A 110 8.44 11.80 27.88
CA LEU A 110 9.32 11.71 26.70
C LEU A 110 9.27 10.34 26.03
N VAL A 111 9.17 9.25 26.80
CA VAL A 111 9.01 7.89 26.24
C VAL A 111 7.70 7.76 25.48
N ALA A 112 6.59 8.31 26.00
CA ALA A 112 5.30 8.27 25.31
C ALA A 112 5.34 9.06 23.97
N TYR A 113 5.95 10.25 23.96
CA TYR A 113 6.18 11.01 22.73
C TYR A 113 7.10 10.26 21.75
N GLY A 114 8.17 9.66 22.27
CA GLY A 114 9.08 8.83 21.49
C GLY A 114 8.38 7.65 20.84
N ALA A 115 7.47 6.98 21.57
CA ALA A 115 6.64 5.92 21.03
C ALA A 115 5.73 6.41 19.90
N PHE A 116 5.10 7.58 20.06
CA PHE A 116 4.27 8.17 19.00
C PHE A 116 5.07 8.40 17.72
N ILE A 117 6.23 9.06 17.82
CA ILE A 117 7.10 9.32 16.67
C ILE A 117 7.62 8.02 16.06
N PHE A 118 7.97 7.03 16.89
CA PHE A 118 8.41 5.72 16.42
C PHE A 118 7.32 5.04 15.57
N PHE A 119 6.10 4.93 16.08
CA PHE A 119 5.02 4.33 15.32
C PHE A 119 4.68 5.17 14.09
N LEU A 120 4.65 6.50 14.19
CA LEU A 120 4.39 7.38 13.06
C LEU A 120 5.39 7.16 11.92
N CYS A 121 6.69 7.03 12.21
CA CYS A 121 7.74 6.86 11.20
C CYS A 121 7.91 5.41 10.72
N PHE A 122 7.75 4.42 11.60
CA PHE A 122 8.16 3.04 11.33
C PHE A 122 7.00 2.04 11.19
N TRP A 123 5.74 2.48 11.32
CA TRP A 123 4.56 1.59 11.26
C TRP A 123 4.51 0.72 10.00
N GLN A 124 4.87 1.26 8.83
CA GLN A 124 4.85 0.47 7.59
C GLN A 124 5.85 -0.69 7.61
N ARG A 125 7.00 -0.52 8.28
CA ARG A 125 7.97 -1.61 8.48
C ARG A 125 7.44 -2.64 9.47
N VAL A 126 6.82 -2.20 10.57
CA VAL A 126 6.16 -3.08 11.54
C VAL A 126 5.08 -3.92 10.85
N ARG A 127 4.22 -3.30 10.02
CA ARG A 127 3.21 -4.01 9.22
C ARG A 127 3.83 -5.05 8.30
N ALA A 128 4.93 -4.72 7.62
CA ALA A 128 5.61 -5.66 6.73
C ALA A 128 6.12 -6.88 7.49
N LEU A 129 6.70 -6.69 8.69
CA LEU A 129 7.15 -7.79 9.55
C LEU A 129 5.97 -8.66 10.00
N LEU A 130 4.90 -8.05 10.50
CA LEU A 130 3.70 -8.76 10.96
C LEU A 130 3.05 -9.56 9.83
N CYS A 131 2.97 -9.00 8.61
CA CYS A 131 2.42 -9.70 7.46
C CYS A 131 3.35 -10.84 6.99
N CYS A 132 4.68 -10.63 7.01
CA CYS A 132 5.65 -11.66 6.62
C CYS A 132 5.59 -12.88 7.55
N SER A 133 5.45 -12.66 8.86
CA SER A 133 5.32 -13.74 9.85
C SER A 133 4.12 -14.66 9.57
N THR A 134 3.00 -14.11 9.08
CA THR A 134 1.83 -14.94 8.72
C THR A 134 2.05 -15.80 7.47
N MET A 135 2.85 -15.32 6.51
CA MET A 135 3.21 -16.09 5.31
C MET A 135 4.18 -17.22 5.63
N LEU A 136 5.18 -16.97 6.48
CA LEU A 136 6.15 -17.99 6.89
C LEU A 136 5.48 -19.14 7.66
N GLY A 137 4.50 -18.82 8.52
CA GLY A 137 3.72 -19.82 9.24
C GLY A 137 2.78 -20.66 8.36
N ARG A 138 2.44 -20.22 7.14
CA ARG A 138 1.69 -21.05 6.17
C ARG A 138 2.61 -21.96 5.38
N HIS A 139 3.80 -21.49 5.01
CA HIS A 139 4.72 -22.31 4.23
C HIS A 139 5.27 -23.51 5.03
N LEU A 140 5.51 -23.34 6.33
CA LEU A 140 5.94 -24.44 7.20
C LEU A 140 4.87 -25.51 7.41
N ARG A 141 3.58 -25.15 7.39
CA ARG A 141 2.47 -26.12 7.51
C ARG A 141 2.29 -26.99 6.27
N HIS A 142 2.65 -26.51 5.09
CA HIS A 142 2.48 -27.27 3.84
C HIS A 142 3.62 -28.25 3.54
N VAL A 143 4.80 -28.06 4.14
CA VAL A 143 5.97 -28.93 3.93
C VAL A 143 5.89 -30.21 4.78
N SER A 144 5.03 -30.27 5.80
CA SER A 144 4.92 -31.42 6.70
C SER A 144 4.04 -32.58 6.18
N ALA A 145 3.49 -32.51 4.97
CA ALA A 145 2.51 -33.50 4.49
C ALA A 145 2.82 -34.17 3.15
N THR A 146 3.99 -33.95 2.55
CA THR A 146 4.37 -34.64 1.31
C THR A 146 5.54 -35.60 1.53
N PRO A 147 5.33 -36.93 1.45
CA PRO A 147 6.43 -37.89 1.46
C PRO A 147 7.37 -37.60 0.28
N LEU A 148 8.65 -37.45 0.62
CA LEU A 148 9.73 -37.05 -0.29
C LEU A 148 9.89 -38.07 -1.42
N LYS A 149 9.63 -37.65 -2.67
CA LYS A 149 10.16 -38.30 -3.86
C LYS A 149 11.43 -37.53 -4.28
N PRO A 150 12.60 -38.16 -4.39
CA PRO A 150 13.84 -37.45 -4.69
C PRO A 150 13.79 -36.96 -6.14
N ARG A 151 13.79 -35.63 -6.33
CA ARG A 151 13.99 -35.00 -7.63
C ARG A 151 15.01 -33.89 -7.48
N THR A 152 16.12 -34.06 -8.19
CA THR A 152 17.24 -33.12 -8.34
C THR A 152 16.73 -31.73 -8.69
N GLN A 153 16.84 -30.78 -7.76
CA GLN A 153 16.43 -29.40 -7.98
C GLN A 153 17.60 -28.43 -7.91
N ARG A 154 17.97 -28.00 -9.11
CA ARG A 154 18.89 -26.92 -9.45
C ARG A 154 18.38 -25.61 -8.82
N TYR A 155 19.17 -25.01 -7.92
CA TYR A 155 18.87 -23.73 -7.27
C TYR A 155 18.72 -22.62 -8.34
N ARG A 156 17.50 -22.09 -8.51
CA ARG A 156 17.26 -20.83 -9.24
C ARG A 156 16.85 -19.76 -8.22
N SER A 157 17.63 -18.68 -8.22
CA SER A 157 17.38 -17.43 -7.51
C SER A 157 15.93 -16.95 -7.66
N CYS A 158 15.28 -16.66 -6.52
CA CYS A 158 13.93 -16.12 -6.45
C CYS A 158 13.88 -14.70 -7.00
N ARG A 159 13.53 -14.58 -8.28
CA ARG A 159 13.13 -13.33 -8.93
C ARG A 159 11.68 -13.04 -8.55
N TRP A 160 11.43 -11.90 -7.90
CA TRP A 160 10.12 -11.41 -7.44
C TRP A 160 9.07 -11.14 -8.56
N SER A 161 9.33 -11.54 -9.81
CA SER A 161 8.46 -11.27 -10.97
C SER A 161 7.33 -12.29 -11.18
N ASP A 162 7.29 -13.42 -10.46
CA ASP A 162 6.38 -14.52 -10.79
C ASP A 162 5.20 -14.73 -9.81
N LEU A 163 4.89 -13.76 -8.96
CA LEU A 163 3.58 -13.70 -8.28
C LEU A 163 2.54 -13.10 -9.23
N LYS A 164 2.18 -13.87 -10.26
CA LYS A 164 0.90 -13.69 -10.97
C LYS A 164 -0.22 -13.94 -9.97
N THR A 165 -0.69 -12.86 -9.36
CA THR A 165 -2.10 -12.43 -9.36
C THR A 165 -3.09 -13.57 -9.62
N SER A 166 -3.31 -14.43 -8.64
CA SER A 166 -4.59 -15.13 -8.50
C SER A 166 -5.58 -14.12 -7.92
N TYR A 167 -6.13 -13.29 -8.79
CA TYR A 167 -7.32 -12.49 -8.48
C TYR A 167 -8.41 -13.12 -9.32
N LEU A 168 -9.53 -13.41 -8.68
CA LEU A 168 -10.79 -13.78 -9.30
C LEU A 168 -11.00 -12.92 -10.54
N CYS A 169 -10.93 -13.53 -11.72
CA CYS A 169 -11.62 -13.02 -12.88
C CYS A 169 -13.10 -13.05 -12.53
N VAL A 170 -13.71 -11.89 -12.29
CA VAL A 170 -15.15 -11.77 -12.49
C VAL A 170 -15.35 -11.98 -13.99
N PRO A 171 -16.01 -13.06 -14.44
CA PRO A 171 -16.22 -13.27 -15.86
C PRO A 171 -17.02 -12.07 -16.39
N GLN A 172 -16.44 -11.34 -17.33
CA GLN A 172 -17.22 -10.42 -18.14
C GLN A 172 -18.30 -11.25 -18.84
N LYS A 173 -19.55 -10.97 -18.48
CA LYS A 173 -20.72 -11.56 -19.10
C LYS A 173 -20.75 -11.10 -20.55
N THR A 174 -20.34 -11.96 -21.47
CA THR A 174 -20.57 -11.77 -22.89
C THR A 174 -22.08 -11.64 -23.11
N PRO A 175 -22.57 -10.56 -23.74
CA PRO A 175 -23.94 -10.54 -24.21
C PRO A 175 -24.03 -11.56 -25.34
N ASN A 176 -25.07 -12.39 -25.33
CA ASN A 176 -25.40 -13.44 -26.31
C ASN A 176 -24.89 -14.84 -25.95
N SER A 177 -25.53 -15.47 -24.96
CA SER A 177 -25.96 -16.85 -25.15
C SER A 177 -27.14 -17.15 -24.24
N ALA A 178 -28.24 -17.56 -24.84
CA ALA A 178 -29.49 -17.91 -24.18
C ALA A 178 -29.36 -19.21 -23.38
N GLU A 179 -30.13 -19.25 -22.28
CA GLU A 179 -30.69 -20.43 -21.61
C GLU A 179 -29.75 -21.60 -21.24
N GLY A 180 -29.59 -21.82 -19.92
CA GLY A 180 -29.21 -23.15 -19.44
C GLY A 180 -28.60 -23.20 -18.04
N THR A 181 -29.42 -23.59 -17.08
CA THR A 181 -29.05 -24.33 -15.85
C THR A 181 -28.38 -23.55 -14.72
N THR A 182 -29.20 -23.29 -13.69
CA THR A 182 -28.88 -22.65 -12.41
C THR A 182 -28.03 -23.55 -11.52
N ASN A 183 -26.71 -23.57 -11.72
CA ASN A 183 -25.78 -24.14 -10.75
C ASN A 183 -25.42 -23.08 -9.69
N GLN A 184 -26.06 -23.19 -8.53
CA GLN A 184 -25.82 -22.36 -7.36
C GLN A 184 -24.47 -22.75 -6.73
N VAL A 185 -23.38 -22.20 -7.27
CA VAL A 185 -22.05 -22.34 -6.66
C VAL A 185 -22.02 -21.46 -5.41
N MET A 186 -22.05 -22.09 -4.23
CA MET A 186 -21.76 -21.42 -2.95
C MET A 186 -20.34 -20.87 -2.99
N ALA A 187 -20.22 -19.59 -3.35
CA ALA A 187 -18.97 -18.86 -3.25
C ALA A 187 -18.60 -18.78 -1.75
N SER A 188 -17.55 -19.51 -1.36
CA SER A 188 -16.97 -19.37 -0.03
C SER A 188 -16.50 -17.92 0.11
N VAL A 189 -17.06 -17.23 1.10
CA VAL A 189 -16.67 -15.85 1.45
C VAL A 189 -15.29 -15.95 2.10
N GLY A 190 -14.24 -15.93 1.26
CA GLY A 190 -12.87 -15.88 1.72
C GLY A 190 -12.64 -14.54 2.43
N GLU A 191 -12.13 -14.59 3.67
CA GLU A 191 -11.82 -13.37 4.41
C GLU A 191 -10.84 -12.47 3.62
N PRO A 192 -11.07 -11.15 3.62
CA PRO A 192 -10.22 -10.22 2.90
C PRO A 192 -8.81 -10.25 3.49
N ILE A 193 -7.86 -10.76 2.71
CA ILE A 193 -6.45 -10.74 3.07
C ILE A 193 -6.03 -9.28 3.26
N PRO A 194 -5.44 -8.90 4.40
CA PRO A 194 -4.97 -7.54 4.62
C PRO A 194 -3.90 -7.19 3.59
N ARG A 195 -4.23 -6.28 2.66
CA ARG A 195 -3.33 -5.79 1.62
C ARG A 195 -2.72 -4.45 2.04
N SER A 196 -1.51 -4.17 1.56
CA SER A 196 -0.92 -2.85 1.72
C SER A 196 -1.72 -1.84 0.88
N PRO A 197 -2.02 -0.64 1.40
CA PRO A 197 -2.77 0.36 0.66
C PRO A 197 -2.03 0.73 -0.63
N ARG A 198 -2.78 0.75 -1.74
CA ARG A 198 -2.35 1.17 -3.07
C ARG A 198 -2.81 2.60 -3.32
N ILE A 199 -1.87 3.42 -3.75
CA ILE A 199 -2.08 4.85 -3.91
C ILE A 199 -1.91 5.21 -5.39
N VAL A 200 -2.83 6.01 -5.93
CA VAL A 200 -2.66 6.64 -7.25
C VAL A 200 -1.89 7.93 -7.07
N PHE A 201 -0.91 8.16 -7.96
CA PHE A 201 -0.41 9.50 -8.23
C PHE A 201 -0.80 9.88 -9.64
N LEU A 202 -1.63 10.91 -9.80
CA LEU A 202 -1.83 11.55 -11.11
C LEU A 202 -0.71 12.56 -11.35
N ASP A 203 0.52 12.07 -11.38
CA ASP A 203 1.71 12.92 -11.60
C ASP A 203 1.94 13.19 -13.10
N LYS A 204 1.24 12.45 -13.97
CA LYS A 204 1.40 12.50 -15.43
C LYS A 204 0.13 12.79 -16.23
N LEU A 205 -0.96 13.15 -15.57
CA LEU A 205 -2.07 13.84 -16.26
C LEU A 205 -1.82 15.35 -16.37
N CYS A 206 -0.55 15.78 -16.32
CA CYS A 206 -0.10 16.92 -17.11
C CYS A 206 -0.34 16.57 -18.59
N ILE A 207 -1.59 16.73 -19.01
CA ILE A 207 -1.87 17.32 -20.31
C ILE A 207 -0.96 18.56 -20.34
N ASP A 208 -0.02 18.61 -21.29
CA ASP A 208 0.82 19.78 -21.47
C ASP A 208 -0.09 21.01 -21.41
N GLN A 209 0.06 21.85 -20.38
CA GLN A 209 -0.73 23.08 -20.27
C GLN A 209 -0.47 23.98 -21.48
N GLU A 210 0.67 23.79 -22.16
CA GLU A 210 0.99 24.41 -23.45
C GLU A 210 -0.04 24.09 -24.55
N ASP A 211 -0.72 22.95 -24.51
CA ASP A 211 -1.77 22.60 -25.46
C ASP A 211 -3.10 23.32 -25.16
N TYR A 212 -3.30 23.87 -23.96
CA TYR A 212 -4.45 24.74 -23.68
C TYR A 212 -4.23 26.14 -24.24
N ALA A 213 -3.01 26.68 -24.16
CA ALA A 213 -2.68 28.00 -24.72
C ALA A 213 -2.80 28.05 -26.26
N LYS A 214 -2.66 26.91 -26.94
CA LYS A 214 -2.87 26.81 -28.41
C LYS A 214 -4.32 26.65 -28.84
N LYS A 215 -5.28 26.45 -27.92
CA LYS A 215 -6.70 26.26 -28.26
C LYS A 215 -7.53 27.56 -28.24
N GLU A 216 -6.95 28.69 -27.83
CA GLU A 216 -7.62 30.00 -27.81
C GLU A 216 -7.21 30.95 -28.96
N LEU A 217 -6.48 30.45 -29.96
CA LEU A 217 -6.17 31.14 -31.23
C LEU A 217 -6.90 30.46 -32.39
#